data_AF-A0A348PPN6-F1
#
_entry.id   AF-A0A348PPN6-F1
#
_cell.length_a   1.000
_cell.length_b   1.000
_cell.length_c   1.000
_cell.angle_alpha   90.00
_cell.angle_beta   90.00
_cell.angle_gamma   90.00
#
_symmetry.space_group_name_H-M   'P 1'
#
loop_
_entity.id
_entity.type
_entity.pdbx_description
1 polymer ?
#
loop_
_entity_poly.entity_id
_entity_poly.type
_entity_poly.pdbx_seq_one_letter_code
_entity_poly.pdbx_strand_id
1 'polypeptide(L)'
;MRQINNDIENIENQDPKIVRFNDACRNDQPDSMEYRHNYLRKYIMTSVIDLEQRNLDPQRNFTEAQRLAIWNRGDKKCAVCSTEVEQDNWDADHIIPHSRNGRTVVSNGRVLCVSCNRSNLHN
;
A
#
# COMPACT_ATOMS: atom_id res chain seq x y z
N MET A 1 1.25 -19.30 -32.34
CA MET A 1 0.19 -19.12 -31.32
C MET A 1 -0.43 -17.72 -31.47
N ARG A 2 -1.07 -17.47 -32.62
CA ARG A 2 -1.87 -16.27 -32.94
C ARG A 2 -3.30 -16.77 -33.10
N GLN A 3 -3.97 -17.08 -32.00
CA GLN A 3 -5.36 -17.50 -32.01
C GLN A 3 -5.83 -17.47 -30.57
N ILE A 4 -6.61 -16.45 -30.24
CA ILE A 4 -7.64 -16.29 -29.20
C ILE A 4 -7.71 -14.77 -28.98
N ASN A 5 -8.53 -14.10 -29.78
CA ASN A 5 -9.17 -12.79 -29.58
C ASN A 5 -9.82 -12.36 -30.91
N ASN A 6 -10.49 -13.30 -31.60
CA ASN A 6 -11.19 -13.03 -32.85
C ASN A 6 -12.70 -12.90 -32.66
N ASP A 7 -13.17 -12.75 -31.43
CA ASP A 7 -14.57 -12.39 -31.16
C ASP A 7 -14.64 -10.88 -30.89
N ILE A 8 -14.16 -10.10 -31.86
CA ILE A 8 -14.50 -8.67 -31.93
C ILE A 8 -15.92 -8.62 -32.48
N GLU A 9 -16.91 -8.65 -31.59
CA GLU A 9 -18.26 -8.21 -31.90
C GLU A 9 -18.16 -6.80 -32.52
N ASN A 10 -18.70 -6.67 -33.74
CA ASN A 10 -19.01 -5.45 -34.49
C ASN A 10 -18.15 -4.21 -34.18
N ILE A 11 -17.09 -4.02 -34.99
CA ILE A 11 -16.19 -2.84 -34.97
C ILE A 11 -16.97 -1.51 -35.02
N GLU A 12 -18.16 -1.49 -35.61
CA GLU A 12 -18.98 -0.28 -35.81
C GLU A 12 -19.57 0.32 -34.52
N ASN A 13 -19.59 -0.41 -33.40
CA ASN A 13 -20.19 0.04 -32.14
C ASN A 13 -19.19 0.19 -30.97
N GLN A 14 -17.88 0.20 -31.24
CA GLN A 14 -16.89 0.34 -30.17
C GLN A 14 -16.87 1.78 -29.64
N ASP A 15 -16.87 1.94 -28.30
CA ASP A 15 -16.70 3.25 -27.67
C ASP A 15 -15.38 3.87 -28.18
N PRO A 16 -15.45 5.06 -28.82
CA PRO A 16 -14.25 5.75 -29.34
C PRO A 16 -13.14 5.92 -28.30
N LYS A 17 -13.49 5.99 -27.01
CA LYS A 17 -12.51 6.09 -25.92
C LYS A 17 -11.75 4.79 -25.71
N ILE A 18 -12.39 3.64 -25.87
CA ILE A 18 -11.77 2.30 -25.79
C ILE A 18 -10.83 2.09 -26.97
N VAL A 19 -11.25 2.49 -28.18
CA VAL A 19 -10.39 2.46 -29.38
C VAL A 19 -9.12 3.29 -29.13
N ARG A 20 -9.27 4.55 -28.69
CA ARG A 20 -8.14 5.43 -28.38
C ARG A 20 -7.26 4.88 -27.25
N PHE A 21 -7.83 4.24 -26.24
CA PHE A 21 -7.08 3.60 -25.17
C PHE A 21 -6.22 2.45 -25.70
N ASN A 22 -6.80 1.59 -26.54
CA ASN A 22 -6.07 0.50 -27.19
C ASN A 22 -4.93 1.01 -28.07
N ASP A 23 -5.13 2.10 -28.81
CA ASP A 23 -4.07 2.72 -29.61
C ASP A 23 -2.96 3.32 -28.74
N ALA A 24 -3.32 3.98 -27.63
CA ALA A 24 -2.37 4.51 -26.66
C ALA A 24 -1.57 3.41 -25.92
N CYS A 25 -2.07 2.16 -25.88
CA CYS A 25 -1.33 1.01 -25.35
C CYS A 25 -0.30 0.43 -26.33
N ARG A 26 -0.36 0.79 -27.62
CA ARG A 26 0.55 0.25 -28.66
C ARG A 26 1.89 0.98 -28.73
N ASN A 27 2.05 2.11 -28.05
CA ASN A 27 3.28 2.89 -28.04
C ASN A 27 3.49 3.64 -26.71
N ASP A 28 4.73 4.04 -26.44
CA ASP A 28 5.15 4.73 -25.20
C ASP A 28 5.47 6.22 -25.42
N GLN A 29 4.71 6.89 -26.30
CA GLN A 29 4.79 8.35 -26.39
C GLN A 29 4.28 8.99 -25.08
N PRO A 30 4.87 10.12 -24.62
CA PRO A 30 4.42 10.82 -23.41
C PRO A 30 2.90 11.05 -23.37
N ASP A 31 2.34 11.52 -24.48
CA ASP A 31 0.90 11.77 -24.62
C ASP A 31 0.06 10.49 -24.51
N SER A 32 0.56 9.36 -25.04
CA SER A 32 -0.10 8.05 -24.93
C SER A 32 -0.09 7.54 -23.49
N MET A 33 1.02 7.73 -22.77
CA MET A 33 1.12 7.40 -21.35
C MET A 33 0.17 8.24 -20.50
N GLU A 34 0.13 9.55 -20.75
CA GLU A 34 -0.78 10.47 -20.06
C GLU A 34 -2.25 10.13 -20.34
N TYR A 35 -2.60 9.83 -21.60
CA TYR A 35 -3.95 9.43 -21.95
C TYR A 35 -4.36 8.13 -21.24
N ARG A 36 -3.50 7.10 -21.25
CA ARG A 36 -3.75 5.84 -20.53
C ARG A 36 -3.98 6.08 -19.04
N HIS A 37 -3.11 6.89 -18.41
CA HIS A 37 -3.22 7.25 -17.01
C HIS A 37 -4.57 7.91 -16.70
N ASN A 38 -4.91 8.97 -17.44
CA ASN A 38 -6.12 9.74 -17.22
C ASN A 38 -7.39 8.93 -17.48
N TYR A 39 -7.39 8.09 -18.53
CA TYR A 39 -8.51 7.21 -18.85
C TYR A 39 -8.78 6.21 -17.73
N LEU A 40 -7.76 5.47 -17.28
CA LEU A 40 -7.89 4.47 -16.21
C LEU A 40 -8.26 5.13 -14.88
N ARG A 41 -7.63 6.26 -14.53
CA ARG A 41 -7.97 7.02 -13.32
C ARG A 41 -9.44 7.40 -13.30
N LYS A 42 -9.94 7.99 -14.38
CA LYS A 42 -11.35 8.37 -14.51
C LYS A 42 -12.26 7.15 -14.41
N TYR A 43 -11.96 6.09 -15.15
CA TYR A 43 -12.75 4.86 -15.15
C TYR A 43 -12.86 4.25 -13.75
N ILE A 44 -11.73 4.11 -13.03
CA ILE A 44 -11.71 3.58 -11.66
C ILE A 44 -12.51 4.48 -10.72
N MET A 45 -12.27 5.80 -10.77
CA MET A 45 -12.96 6.77 -9.91
C MET A 45 -14.47 6.80 -10.13
N THR A 46 -14.95 6.54 -11.35
CA THR A 46 -16.40 6.48 -11.63
C THR A 46 -17.01 5.11 -11.38
N SER A 47 -16.21 4.03 -11.41
CA SER A 47 -16.70 2.66 -11.28
C SER A 47 -16.71 2.15 -9.83
N VAL A 48 -15.86 2.72 -8.97
CA VAL A 48 -15.80 2.37 -7.54
C VAL A 48 -16.64 3.39 -6.76
N ILE A 49 -17.87 3.01 -6.45
CA ILE A 49 -18.87 3.88 -5.79
C ILE A 49 -18.55 4.12 -4.32
N ASP A 50 -17.86 3.18 -3.66
CA ASP A 50 -17.47 3.25 -2.26
C ASP A 50 -15.95 3.29 -2.11
N LEU A 51 -15.35 4.33 -2.71
CA LEU A 51 -13.91 4.52 -2.71
C LEU A 51 -13.49 5.19 -1.39
N GLU A 52 -13.21 4.37 -0.38
CA GLU A 52 -12.68 4.88 0.89
C GLU A 52 -11.31 5.57 0.66
N GLN A 53 -11.22 6.84 1.06
CA GLN A 53 -9.95 7.55 1.06
C GLN A 53 -9.03 6.94 2.12
N ARG A 54 -7.92 6.33 1.68
CA ARG A 54 -6.83 5.94 2.57
C ARG A 54 -6.04 7.19 2.96
N ASN A 55 -6.49 7.86 4.01
CA ASN A 55 -5.78 8.97 4.64
C ASN A 55 -4.67 8.43 5.55
N LEU A 56 -3.70 7.77 4.91
CA LEU A 56 -2.51 7.28 5.57
C LEU A 56 -1.81 8.43 6.29
N ASP A 57 -1.27 8.13 7.46
CA ASP A 57 -0.40 9.07 8.17
C ASP A 57 0.78 9.45 7.26
N PRO A 58 1.03 10.73 6.96
CA PRO A 58 2.14 11.14 6.11
C PRO A 58 3.50 10.71 6.67
N GLN A 59 3.60 10.53 8.00
CA GLN A 59 4.78 10.01 8.64
C GLN A 59 4.59 8.51 8.93
N ARG A 60 5.34 7.65 8.25
CA ARG A 60 5.34 6.20 8.54
C ARG A 60 6.29 5.83 9.68
N ASN A 61 7.48 6.44 9.72
CA ASN A 61 8.52 6.06 10.67
C ASN A 61 8.33 6.82 11.99
N PHE A 62 8.39 6.10 13.11
CA PHE A 62 8.45 6.70 14.43
C PHE A 62 9.70 7.58 14.55
N THR A 63 9.58 8.75 15.20
CA THR A 63 10.74 9.55 15.60
C THR A 63 11.56 8.84 16.67
N GLU A 64 12.80 9.26 16.89
CA GLU A 64 13.65 8.70 17.95
C GLU A 64 13.00 8.82 19.34
N ALA A 65 12.42 9.98 19.65
CA ALA A 65 11.68 10.20 20.90
C ALA A 65 10.48 9.25 21.04
N GLN A 66 9.74 9.00 19.95
CA GLN A 66 8.64 8.03 19.94
C GLN A 66 9.15 6.60 20.14
N ARG A 67 10.24 6.21 19.47
CA ARG A 67 10.88 4.90 19.65
C ARG A 67 11.28 4.69 21.11
N LEU A 68 11.96 5.66 21.73
CA LEU A 68 12.36 5.56 23.14
C LEU A 68 11.14 5.44 24.08
N ALA A 69 10.07 6.18 23.80
CA ALA A 69 8.83 6.06 24.57
C ALA A 69 8.16 4.68 24.43
N ILE A 70 8.13 4.12 23.21
CA ILE A 70 7.64 2.77 22.92
C ILE A 70 8.48 1.73 23.66
N TRP A 71 9.81 1.86 23.61
CA TRP A 71 10.76 0.99 24.30
C TRP A 71 10.50 0.91 25.81
N ASN A 72 10.44 2.07 26.46
CA ASN A 72 10.23 2.16 27.90
C ASN A 72 8.84 1.65 28.30
N ARG A 73 7.81 1.90 27.49
CA ARG A 73 6.45 1.40 27.74
C ARG A 73 6.34 -0.11 27.58
N GLY A 74 7.10 -0.68 26.65
CA GLY A 74 7.12 -2.13 26.38
C GLY A 74 7.91 -2.95 27.39
N ASP A 75 8.43 -2.34 28.47
CA ASP A 75 9.26 -2.99 29.49
C ASP A 75 10.42 -3.79 28.87
N LYS A 76 10.97 -3.27 27.76
CA LYS A 76 12.06 -3.92 26.99
C LYS A 76 11.73 -5.35 26.57
N LYS A 77 10.46 -5.69 26.37
CA LYS A 77 10.00 -7.03 25.99
C LYS A 77 9.28 -6.99 24.66
N CYS A 78 9.53 -8.00 23.84
CA CYS A 78 8.80 -8.21 22.61
C CYS A 78 7.31 -8.44 22.92
N ALA A 79 6.42 -7.67 22.29
CA ALA A 79 4.98 -7.79 22.49
C ALA A 79 4.37 -9.12 22.01
N VAL A 80 5.11 -9.91 21.22
CA VAL A 80 4.66 -11.19 20.64
C VAL A 80 5.17 -12.38 21.46
N CYS A 81 6.49 -12.48 21.66
CA CYS A 81 7.10 -13.63 22.34
C CYS A 81 7.48 -13.36 23.80
N SER A 82 7.27 -12.14 24.30
CA SER A 82 7.61 -11.70 25.67
C SER A 82 9.10 -11.79 26.05
N THR A 83 9.98 -12.12 25.11
CA THR A 83 11.43 -12.15 25.32
C THR A 83 11.95 -10.73 25.52
N GLU A 84 12.85 -10.57 26.48
CA GLU A 84 13.58 -9.31 26.67
C GLU A 84 14.45 -9.04 25.44
N VAL A 85 14.49 -7.79 25.01
CA VAL A 85 15.22 -7.34 23.84
C VAL A 85 16.33 -6.40 24.26
N GLU A 86 17.44 -6.44 23.53
CA GLU A 86 18.57 -5.53 23.76
C GLU A 86 18.29 -4.17 23.12
N GLN A 87 18.87 -3.11 23.71
CA GLN A 87 18.62 -1.72 23.29
C GLN A 87 18.94 -1.45 21.81
N ASP A 88 19.89 -2.20 21.25
CA ASP A 88 20.32 -2.07 19.84
C ASP A 88 19.74 -3.16 18.92
N ASN A 89 18.92 -4.07 19.45
CA ASN A 89 18.43 -5.25 18.72
C ASN A 89 16.91 -5.43 18.82
N TRP A 90 16.17 -4.40 18.39
CA TRP A 90 14.71 -4.38 18.40
C TRP A 90 14.12 -3.42 17.36
N ASP A 91 12.84 -3.62 17.07
CA ASP A 91 12.07 -2.79 16.15
C ASP A 91 10.82 -2.21 16.82
N ALA A 92 10.54 -0.95 16.50
CA ALA A 92 9.27 -0.31 16.81
C ALA A 92 8.31 -0.56 15.65
N ASP A 93 7.30 -1.37 15.90
CA ASP A 93 6.28 -1.74 14.91
C ASP A 93 4.91 -1.16 15.27
N HIS A 94 4.03 -1.03 14.28
CA HIS A 94 2.68 -0.54 14.52
C HIS A 94 1.75 -1.70 14.94
N ILE A 95 0.96 -1.50 15.99
CA ILE A 95 -0.08 -2.45 16.42
C ILE A 95 -1.17 -2.56 15.35
N ILE A 96 -1.67 -1.41 14.89
CA ILE A 96 -2.49 -1.30 13.68
C ILE A 96 -1.53 -0.94 12.56
N PRO A 97 -1.34 -1.79 11.53
CA PRO A 97 -0.41 -1.50 10.45
C PRO A 97 -0.69 -0.16 9.78
N HIS A 98 0.37 0.59 9.45
CA HIS A 98 0.26 1.85 8.73
C HIS A 98 -0.57 1.69 7.44
N SER A 99 -0.36 0.60 6.69
CA SER A 99 -1.12 0.25 5.48
C SER A 99 -2.63 0.06 5.68
N ARG A 100 -3.05 -0.20 6.93
CA ARG A 100 -4.44 -0.29 7.38
C ARG A 100 -4.86 0.95 8.18
N ASN A 101 -4.30 2.11 7.85
CA ASN A 101 -4.63 3.40 8.44
C ASN A 101 -4.20 3.58 9.91
N GLY A 102 -3.21 2.79 10.36
CA GLY A 102 -2.60 2.96 11.68
C GLY A 102 -1.75 4.22 11.76
N ARG A 103 -2.04 5.09 12.74
CA ARG A 103 -1.29 6.34 12.96
C ARG A 103 0.07 6.09 13.59
N THR A 104 1.04 6.95 13.30
CA THR A 104 2.40 6.88 13.86
C THR A 104 2.46 7.66 15.17
N VAL A 105 1.81 7.07 16.18
CA VAL A 105 1.75 7.59 17.57
C VAL A 105 2.24 6.53 18.53
N VAL A 106 2.81 6.95 19.67
CA VAL A 106 3.37 6.03 20.68
C VAL A 106 2.36 4.98 21.14
N SER A 107 1.07 5.32 21.21
CA SER A 107 0.01 4.38 21.60
C SER A 107 -0.25 3.28 20.59
N ASN A 108 0.12 3.48 19.32
CA ASN A 108 0.05 2.48 18.26
C ASN A 108 1.40 1.78 18.05
N GLY A 109 2.42 2.11 18.83
CA GLY A 109 3.73 1.47 18.74
C GLY A 109 3.87 0.29 19.69
N ARG A 110 4.58 -0.75 19.26
CA ARG A 110 4.97 -1.89 20.09
C ARG A 110 6.44 -2.25 19.87
N VAL A 111 7.06 -2.78 20.92
CA VAL A 111 8.41 -3.34 20.86
C VAL A 111 8.34 -4.75 20.27
N LEU A 112 9.16 -5.04 19.27
CA LEU A 112 9.34 -6.39 18.73
C LEU A 112 10.81 -6.75 18.67
N CYS A 113 11.12 -8.01 18.95
CA CYS A 113 12.41 -8.56 18.56
C CYS A 113 12.46 -8.70 17.04
N VAL A 114 13.69 -8.67 16.50
CA VAL A 114 13.95 -8.73 15.06
C VAL A 114 13.35 -9.99 14.40
N SER A 115 13.36 -11.12 15.10
CA SER A 115 12.79 -12.37 14.58
C SER A 115 11.26 -12.30 14.46
N CYS A 116 10.57 -11.82 15.50
CA CYS A 116 9.12 -11.62 15.45
C CYS A 116 8.76 -10.61 14.36
N ASN A 117 9.39 -9.44 14.33
CA ASN A 117 9.11 -8.39 13.34
C ASN A 117 9.22 -8.91 11.90
N ARG A 118 10.32 -9.61 11.57
CA ARG A 118 10.53 -10.16 10.22
C ARG A 118 9.57 -11.28 9.83
N SER A 119 9.05 -12.04 10.79
CA SER A 119 8.10 -13.14 10.50
C SER A 119 6.78 -12.66 9.91
N ASN A 120 6.37 -11.41 10.18
CA ASN A 120 5.07 -10.84 9.81
C ASN A 120 3.83 -11.66 10.25
N LEU A 121 3.97 -12.66 11.12
CA LEU A 121 2.86 -13.54 11.55
C LEU A 121 1.90 -12.89 12.58
N HIS A 122 2.08 -11.60 12.88
CA HIS A 122 1.48 -10.90 14.02
C HIS A 122 0.86 -9.53 13.61
N ASN A 123 0.53 -9.39 12.31
CA ASN A 123 0.00 -8.19 11.63
C ASN A 123 -1.33 -8.45 10.91
#